data_AF-E1ZYX4-F1
#
_entry.id   AF-E1ZYX4-F1
#
_cell.length_a   1.000
_cell.length_b   1.000
_cell.length_c   1.000
_cell.angle_alpha   90.00
_cell.angle_beta   90.00
_cell.angle_gamma   90.00
#
_symmetry.space_group_name_H-M   'P 1'
#
loop_
_entity.id
_entity.type
_entity.pdbx_description
1 polymer ?
#
loop_
_entity_poly.entity_id
_entity_poly.type
_entity_poly.pdbx_seq_one_letter_code
_entity_poly.pdbx_strand_id
1 'polypeptide(L)'
;CCGIEGPKDWDRNNYFNCSSSDIGSREACGVPFSCCKRKPNEIIKNKQCGYDVRKPSYTGERSIFERGCLRAGEEWLELNLVPVAGAVVCTMILQNFEVAKVIYEKGCIQAGEEWMERNLLAIASGVVGTAFAQILGICFAQNLRADIFAQKAKWH
;
A
#
# COMPACT_ATOMS: atom_id res chain seq x y z
N CYS A 1 3.24 -11.69 2.99
CA CYS A 1 4.67 -11.40 3.22
C CYS A 1 4.87 -11.05 4.70
N CYS A 2 6.10 -11.04 5.20
CA CYS A 2 6.45 -10.63 6.57
C CYS A 2 7.73 -9.81 6.56
N GLY A 3 7.71 -8.63 7.19
CA GLY A 3 8.84 -7.69 7.14
C GLY A 3 9.04 -7.10 5.74
N ILE A 4 10.04 -6.22 5.60
CA ILE A 4 10.45 -5.61 4.33
C ILE A 4 11.23 -6.64 3.52
N GLU A 5 12.33 -7.13 4.08
CA GLU A 5 13.20 -8.17 3.51
C GLU A 5 12.81 -9.55 4.04
N GLY A 6 12.37 -9.63 5.30
CA GLY A 6 11.89 -10.86 5.90
C GLY A 6 11.54 -10.76 7.39
N PRO A 7 11.23 -11.89 8.05
CA PRO A 7 10.87 -11.92 9.48
C PRO A 7 11.92 -11.38 10.44
N LYS A 8 13.20 -11.31 10.02
CA LYS A 8 14.30 -10.79 10.85
C LYS A 8 14.23 -9.27 11.05
N ASP A 9 13.55 -8.53 10.17
CA ASP A 9 13.43 -7.07 10.29
C ASP A 9 12.78 -6.62 11.60
N TRP A 10 12.02 -7.51 12.22
CA TRP A 10 11.41 -7.29 13.54
C TRP A 10 12.42 -7.18 14.68
N ASP A 11 13.71 -7.49 14.46
CA ASP A 11 14.77 -7.22 15.43
C ASP A 11 15.04 -5.72 15.63
N ARG A 12 14.61 -4.87 14.68
CA ARG A 12 14.68 -3.41 14.82
C ARG A 12 13.64 -2.83 15.79
N ASN A 13 12.65 -3.62 16.19
CA ASN A 13 11.60 -3.20 17.10
C ASN A 13 11.91 -3.66 18.53
N ASN A 14 11.89 -2.76 19.51
CA ASN A 14 12.25 -3.09 20.89
C ASN A 14 11.36 -4.18 21.55
N TYR A 15 10.12 -4.40 21.10
CA TYR A 15 9.27 -5.45 21.65
C TYR A 15 9.54 -6.82 21.01
N PHE A 16 9.75 -6.83 19.69
CA PHE A 16 9.94 -8.07 18.94
C PHE A 16 11.40 -8.52 18.87
N ASN A 17 12.34 -7.64 19.20
CA ASN A 17 13.77 -7.95 19.24
C ASN A 17 14.02 -9.15 20.16
N CYS A 18 14.80 -10.09 19.65
CA CYS A 18 15.19 -11.27 20.39
C CYS A 18 15.92 -10.96 21.70
N SER A 19 16.75 -9.92 21.75
CA SER A 19 17.45 -9.51 22.98
C SER A 19 16.52 -8.93 24.04
N SER A 20 15.31 -8.52 23.66
CA SER A 20 14.34 -7.96 24.61
C SER A 20 13.68 -9.02 25.49
N SER A 21 13.97 -10.31 25.27
CA SER A 21 13.60 -11.36 26.22
C SER A 21 14.20 -11.12 27.60
N ASP A 22 15.41 -10.56 27.64
CA ASP A 22 16.17 -10.34 28.88
C ASP A 22 15.59 -9.19 29.71
N ILE A 23 14.86 -8.29 29.05
CA ILE A 23 14.17 -7.14 29.66
C ILE A 23 12.68 -7.48 29.93
N GLY A 24 12.25 -8.72 29.65
CA GLY A 24 10.90 -9.22 29.94
C GLY A 24 9.86 -8.94 28.84
N SER A 25 10.27 -8.65 27.61
CA SER A 25 9.32 -8.50 26.50
C SER A 25 8.70 -9.86 26.14
N ARG A 26 7.37 -9.93 26.13
CA ARG A 26 6.63 -11.17 25.86
C ARG A 26 6.63 -11.54 24.37
N GLU A 27 6.79 -10.55 23.51
CA GLU A 27 6.80 -10.67 22.06
C GLU A 27 8.22 -10.85 21.48
N ALA A 28 9.24 -10.96 22.34
CA ALA A 28 10.63 -11.13 21.92
C ALA A 28 10.83 -12.36 21.04
N CYS A 29 11.63 -12.22 19.97
CA CYS A 29 11.77 -13.22 18.90
C CYS A 29 10.44 -13.61 18.21
N GLY A 30 9.39 -12.80 18.36
CA GLY A 30 8.12 -12.98 17.66
C GLY A 30 8.03 -12.17 16.38
N VAL A 31 6.88 -12.28 15.71
CA VAL A 31 6.42 -11.40 14.62
C VAL A 31 4.94 -11.07 14.83
N PRO A 32 4.42 -9.95 14.30
CA PRO A 32 3.00 -9.62 14.44
C PRO A 32 2.09 -10.57 13.66
N PHE A 33 0.80 -10.56 14.01
CA PHE A 33 -0.24 -11.40 13.41
C PHE A 33 -0.43 -11.21 11.89
N SER A 34 0.06 -10.09 11.32
CA SER A 34 0.03 -9.84 9.88
C SER A 34 0.96 -10.80 9.12
N CYS A 35 2.00 -11.32 9.78
CA CYS A 35 2.89 -12.33 9.22
C CYS A 35 2.28 -13.75 9.23
N CYS A 36 1.14 -13.96 9.89
CA CYS A 36 0.51 -15.27 10.00
C CYS A 36 -0.15 -15.74 8.71
N LYS A 37 0.19 -16.97 8.31
CA LYS A 37 -0.52 -17.73 7.28
C LYS A 37 -1.79 -18.32 7.87
N ARG A 38 -2.85 -18.34 7.07
CA ARG A 38 -4.10 -19.03 7.42
C ARG A 38 -3.97 -20.50 7.06
N LYS A 39 -4.39 -21.40 7.96
CA LYS A 39 -4.40 -22.84 7.68
C LYS A 39 -5.63 -23.23 6.84
N PRO A 40 -5.54 -24.23 5.94
CA PRO A 40 -6.60 -24.54 4.97
C PRO A 40 -7.95 -25.03 5.55
N ASN A 41 -8.06 -25.28 6.86
CA ASN A 41 -9.32 -25.64 7.53
C ASN A 41 -9.58 -24.80 8.79
N GLU A 42 -9.04 -23.58 8.82
CA GLU A 42 -9.10 -22.70 9.99
C GLU A 42 -10.32 -21.77 9.95
N ILE A 43 -11.29 -22.05 10.83
CA ILE A 43 -12.51 -21.24 10.99
C ILE A 43 -12.18 -19.88 11.60
N ILE A 44 -11.39 -19.86 12.68
CA ILE A 44 -10.97 -18.65 13.40
C ILE A 44 -9.47 -18.44 13.18
N LYS A 45 -9.09 -17.30 12.61
CA LYS A 45 -7.69 -16.97 12.34
C LYS A 45 -6.88 -16.90 13.64
N ASN A 46 -5.85 -17.73 13.74
CA ASN A 46 -4.88 -17.71 14.83
C ASN A 46 -4.03 -16.44 14.77
N LYS A 47 -4.24 -15.55 15.74
CA LYS A 47 -3.43 -14.33 15.91
C LYS A 47 -2.14 -14.56 16.69
N GLN A 48 -1.99 -15.71 17.34
CA GLN A 48 -0.85 -16.07 18.17
C GLN A 48 0.23 -16.87 17.40
N CYS A 49 0.09 -17.04 16.09
CA CYS A 49 1.05 -17.82 15.31
C CYS A 49 2.49 -17.26 15.34
N GLY A 50 2.63 -15.97 15.65
CA GLY A 50 3.90 -15.25 15.57
C GLY A 50 4.71 -15.25 16.86
N TYR A 51 4.19 -15.80 17.97
CA TYR A 51 4.95 -15.86 19.22
C TYR A 51 6.08 -16.88 19.13
N ASP A 52 7.25 -16.49 19.64
CA ASP A 52 8.46 -17.33 19.73
C ASP A 52 8.95 -17.94 18.41
N VAL A 53 8.30 -17.64 17.28
CA VAL A 53 8.49 -18.35 16.01
C VAL A 53 9.90 -18.19 15.42
N ARG A 54 10.62 -17.14 15.82
CA ARG A 54 12.01 -16.89 15.41
C ARG A 54 13.04 -17.44 16.41
N LYS A 55 12.62 -18.00 17.55
CA LYS A 55 13.54 -18.64 18.51
C LYS A 55 14.12 -19.92 17.92
N PRO A 56 15.41 -20.23 18.15
CA PRO A 56 16.01 -21.48 17.69
C PRO A 56 15.40 -22.71 18.34
N SER A 57 14.87 -22.58 19.57
CA SER A 57 14.19 -23.63 20.31
C SER A 57 12.71 -23.79 19.95
N TYR A 58 12.19 -23.07 18.96
CA TYR A 58 10.80 -23.16 18.56
C TYR A 58 10.50 -24.53 17.93
N THR A 59 9.68 -25.34 18.59
CA THR A 59 9.31 -26.70 18.17
C THR A 59 8.01 -26.75 17.37
N GLY A 60 7.30 -25.63 17.28
CA GLY A 60 6.03 -25.54 16.55
C GLY A 60 6.19 -25.48 15.03
N GLU A 61 5.09 -25.68 14.32
CA GLU A 61 5.05 -25.45 12.87
C GLU A 61 5.12 -23.95 12.58
N ARG A 62 6.07 -23.53 11.72
CA ARG A 62 6.22 -22.13 11.31
C ARG A 62 5.14 -21.75 10.30
N SER A 63 4.00 -21.32 10.82
CA SER A 63 2.86 -20.83 10.04
C SER A 63 2.97 -19.33 9.70
N ILE A 64 4.17 -18.85 9.37
CA ILE A 64 4.43 -17.46 9.00
C ILE A 64 4.88 -17.32 7.54
N PHE A 65 4.71 -16.13 6.97
CA PHE A 65 5.34 -15.77 5.71
C PHE A 65 6.83 -15.54 5.92
N GLU A 66 7.68 -16.27 5.19
CA GLU A 66 9.14 -16.09 5.22
C GLU A 66 9.62 -15.04 4.20
N ARG A 67 8.78 -14.73 3.20
CA ARG A 67 9.09 -13.76 2.15
C ARG A 67 8.84 -12.33 2.63
N GLY A 68 9.83 -11.47 2.46
CA GLY A 68 9.71 -10.02 2.64
C GLY A 68 8.70 -9.36 1.70
N CYS A 69 8.09 -8.27 2.15
CA CYS A 69 7.10 -7.55 1.38
C CYS A 69 7.69 -6.76 0.22
N LEU A 70 8.94 -6.32 0.29
CA LEU A 70 9.59 -5.57 -0.79
C LEU A 70 9.74 -6.45 -2.03
N ARG A 71 10.40 -7.60 -1.87
CA ARG A 71 10.60 -8.57 -2.95
C ARG A 71 9.28 -9.14 -3.47
N ALA A 72 8.31 -9.40 -2.59
CA ALA A 72 6.99 -9.86 -3.02
C ALA A 72 6.25 -8.79 -3.85
N GLY A 73 6.44 -7.50 -3.50
CA GLY A 73 5.88 -6.38 -4.25
C GLY A 73 6.55 -6.19 -5.61
N GLU A 74 7.87 -6.32 -5.68
CA GLU A 74 8.64 -6.26 -6.92
C GLU A 74 8.22 -7.37 -7.89
N GLU A 75 8.19 -8.64 -7.44
CA GLU A 75 7.73 -9.77 -8.25
C GLU A 75 6.29 -9.58 -8.75
N TRP A 76 5.40 -9.05 -7.88
CA TRP A 76 4.03 -8.73 -8.27
C TRP A 76 3.99 -7.62 -9.32
N LEU A 77 4.79 -6.58 -9.15
CA LEU A 77 4.85 -5.46 -10.09
C LEU A 77 5.36 -5.93 -11.45
N GLU A 78 6.47 -6.66 -11.52
CA GLU A 78 7.02 -7.18 -12.77
C GLU A 78 6.02 -8.06 -13.52
N LEU A 79 5.28 -8.92 -12.80
CA LEU A 79 4.27 -9.81 -13.39
C LEU A 79 3.03 -9.07 -13.91
N ASN A 80 2.62 -7.98 -13.27
CA ASN A 80 1.39 -7.28 -13.63
C ASN A 80 1.63 -6.06 -14.53
N LEU A 81 2.84 -5.49 -14.53
CA LEU A 81 3.18 -4.30 -15.31
C LEU A 81 3.06 -4.56 -16.81
N VAL A 82 3.66 -5.65 -17.31
CA VAL A 82 3.67 -5.94 -18.77
C VAL A 82 2.28 -6.25 -19.31
N PRO A 83 1.45 -7.11 -18.69
CA PRO A 83 0.08 -7.35 -19.16
C PRO A 83 -0.79 -6.09 -19.11
N VAL A 84 -0.69 -5.29 -18.03
CA VAL A 84 -1.47 -4.05 -17.89
C VAL A 84 -1.03 -3.01 -18.92
N ALA A 85 0.27 -2.80 -19.09
CA ALA A 85 0.82 -1.91 -20.12
C ALA A 85 0.39 -2.37 -21.52
N GLY A 86 0.46 -3.67 -21.80
CA GLY A 86 -0.01 -4.26 -23.05
C GLY A 86 -1.49 -3.99 -23.30
N ALA A 87 -2.36 -4.18 -22.31
CA ALA A 87 -3.79 -3.89 -22.43
C ALA A 87 -4.07 -2.40 -22.70
N VAL A 88 -3.37 -1.48 -22.02
CA VAL A 88 -3.50 -0.03 -22.24
C VAL A 88 -3.03 0.36 -23.64
N VAL A 89 -1.89 -0.14 -24.10
CA VAL A 89 -1.38 0.14 -25.44
C VAL A 89 -2.31 -0.44 -26.52
N CYS A 90 -2.79 -1.67 -26.35
CA CYS A 90 -3.75 -2.28 -27.26
C CYS A 90 -5.05 -1.49 -27.35
N THR A 91 -5.61 -1.06 -26.21
CA THR A 91 -6.83 -0.23 -26.21
C THR A 91 -6.60 1.12 -26.88
N MET A 92 -5.47 1.79 -26.65
CA MET A 92 -5.09 3.03 -27.35
C MET A 92 -4.95 2.83 -28.87
N ILE A 93 -4.34 1.73 -29.31
CA ILE A 93 -4.20 1.42 -30.75
C ILE A 93 -5.57 1.12 -31.37
N LEU A 94 -6.40 0.31 -30.71
CA LEU A 94 -7.73 -0.04 -31.21
C LEU A 94 -8.67 1.18 -31.27
N GLN A 95 -8.59 2.09 -30.29
CA GLN A 95 -9.30 3.37 -30.32
C GLN A 95 -8.84 4.23 -31.51
N ASN A 96 -7.55 4.22 -31.88
CA ASN A 96 -7.07 4.94 -33.06
C ASN A 96 -7.59 4.35 -34.38
N PHE A 97 -7.81 3.03 -34.47
CA PHE A 97 -8.38 2.41 -35.67
C PHE A 97 -9.87 2.73 -35.86
N GLU A 98 -10.64 2.94 -34.78
CA GLU A 98 -12.01 3.46 -34.88
C GLU A 98 -12.07 4.95 -35.27
N VAL A 99 -10.95 5.69 -35.15
CA VAL A 99 -10.81 7.12 -35.50
C VAL A 99 -10.16 7.32 -36.89
N ALA A 100 -10.01 6.28 -37.71
CA ALA A 100 -9.66 6.43 -39.15
C ALA A 100 -10.85 6.92 -40.01
N LYS A 101 -11.83 7.60 -39.40
CA LYS A 101 -12.88 8.38 -40.09
C LYS A 101 -12.90 9.82 -39.58
N VAL A 102 -11.74 10.47 -39.52
CA VAL A 102 -11.69 11.93 -39.30
C VAL A 102 -10.79 12.57 -40.34
N ILE A 103 -11.42 12.95 -41.45
CA ILE A 103 -11.03 14.20 -42.11
C ILE A 103 -11.42 15.29 -41.11
N TYR A 104 -10.43 15.90 -40.45
CA TYR A 104 -10.67 17.04 -39.56
C TYR A 104 -10.98 18.27 -40.42
N GLU A 105 -12.27 18.53 -40.65
CA GLU A 105 -12.71 19.78 -41.29
C GLU A 105 -12.66 20.98 -40.33
N LYS A 106 -12.45 20.73 -39.03
CA LYS A 106 -12.40 21.74 -37.97
C LYS A 106 -10.97 21.96 -37.49
N GLY A 107 -10.60 23.22 -37.22
CA GLY A 107 -9.32 23.57 -36.63
C GLY A 107 -9.20 23.13 -35.16
N CYS A 108 -7.96 22.88 -34.70
CA CYS A 108 -7.69 22.37 -33.34
C CYS A 108 -8.23 23.26 -32.21
N ILE A 109 -8.20 24.58 -32.39
CA ILE A 109 -8.71 25.54 -31.39
C ILE A 109 -10.23 25.41 -31.26
N GLN A 110 -10.95 25.33 -32.38
CA GLN A 110 -12.41 25.23 -32.40
C GLN A 110 -12.90 23.90 -31.84
N ALA A 111 -12.18 22.81 -32.10
CA ALA A 111 -12.45 21.51 -31.48
C ALA A 111 -12.17 21.52 -29.96
N GLY A 112 -11.11 22.24 -29.53
CA GLY A 112 -10.76 22.39 -28.12
C GLY A 112 -11.79 23.19 -27.33
N GLU A 113 -12.35 24.24 -27.93
CA GLU A 113 -13.40 25.07 -27.33
C GLU A 113 -14.70 24.27 -27.14
N GLU A 114 -15.18 23.58 -28.18
CA GLU A 114 -16.38 22.72 -28.08
C GLU A 114 -16.22 21.60 -27.04
N TRP A 115 -15.01 21.03 -26.91
CA TRP A 115 -14.72 20.05 -25.88
C TRP A 115 -14.71 20.67 -24.47
N MET A 116 -14.10 21.85 -24.33
CA MET A 116 -14.02 22.55 -23.05
C MET A 116 -15.39 22.99 -22.56
N GLU A 117 -16.26 23.51 -23.43
CA GLU A 117 -17.63 23.90 -23.06
C GLU A 117 -18.46 22.71 -22.57
N ARG A 118 -18.36 21.55 -23.25
CA ARG A 118 -19.10 20.34 -22.84
C ARG A 118 -18.59 19.74 -21.53
N ASN A 119 -17.29 19.88 -21.25
CA ASN A 119 -16.65 19.25 -20.09
C ASN A 119 -16.33 20.24 -18.96
N LEU A 120 -16.73 21.51 -19.08
CA LEU A 120 -16.38 22.58 -18.16
C LEU A 120 -16.73 22.24 -16.70
N LEU A 121 -17.92 21.71 -16.45
CA LEU A 121 -18.38 21.33 -15.11
C LEU A 121 -17.58 20.16 -14.53
N ALA A 122 -17.20 19.18 -15.35
CA ALA A 122 -16.39 18.03 -14.91
C ALA A 122 -14.96 18.47 -14.57
N ILE A 123 -14.38 19.35 -15.39
CA ILE A 123 -13.04 19.91 -15.14
C ILE A 123 -13.06 20.78 -13.87
N ALA A 124 -14.04 21.69 -13.75
CA ALA A 124 -14.17 22.57 -12.59
C ALA A 124 -14.36 21.79 -11.28
N SER A 125 -15.24 20.79 -11.29
CA SER A 125 -15.45 19.92 -10.13
C SER A 125 -14.20 19.11 -9.76
N GLY A 126 -13.46 18.60 -10.76
CA GLY A 126 -12.20 17.90 -10.53
C GLY A 126 -11.13 18.79 -9.86
N VAL A 127 -10.99 20.03 -10.33
CA VAL A 127 -10.06 21.01 -9.76
C VAL A 127 -10.45 21.38 -8.32
N VAL A 128 -11.72 21.70 -8.09
CA VAL A 128 -12.22 22.06 -6.76
C VAL A 128 -12.12 20.88 -5.79
N GLY A 129 -12.47 19.67 -6.24
CA GLY A 129 -12.38 18.45 -5.43
C GLY A 129 -10.95 18.13 -5.01
N THR A 130 -9.99 18.32 -5.93
CA THR A 130 -8.57 18.10 -5.65
C THR A 130 -8.04 19.12 -4.65
N ALA A 131 -8.36 20.41 -4.82
CA ALA A 131 -7.98 21.46 -3.88
C ALA A 131 -8.56 21.20 -2.47
N PHE A 132 -9.82 20.78 -2.39
CA PHE A 132 -10.46 20.44 -1.12
C PHE A 132 -9.79 19.25 -0.42
N ALA A 133 -9.51 18.17 -1.16
CA ALA A 133 -8.82 17.00 -0.61
C ALA A 133 -7.42 17.35 -0.09
N GLN A 134 -6.68 18.20 -0.80
CA GLN A 134 -5.36 18.69 -0.36
C GLN A 134 -5.45 19.49 0.94
N ILE A 135 -6.44 20.40 1.07
CA ILE A 135 -6.65 21.18 2.29
C ILE A 135 -6.97 20.25 3.47
N LEU A 136 -7.90 19.30 3.28
CA LEU A 136 -8.22 18.32 4.33
C LEU A 136 -6.98 17.52 4.75
N GLY A 137 -6.18 17.05 3.79
CA GLY A 137 -4.94 16.33 4.06
C GLY A 137 -3.97 17.13 4.93
N ILE A 138 -3.78 18.41 4.63
CA ILE A 138 -2.93 19.31 5.42
C ILE A 138 -3.50 19.48 6.85
N CYS A 139 -4.81 19.72 6.99
CA CYS A 139 -5.44 19.89 8.31
C CYS A 139 -5.34 18.64 9.18
N PHE A 140 -5.58 17.45 8.62
CA PHE A 140 -5.42 16.19 9.36
C PHE A 140 -3.98 15.96 9.81
N ALA A 141 -3.01 16.22 8.93
CA ALA A 141 -1.60 16.11 9.27
C ALA A 141 -1.21 17.06 10.41
N GLN A 142 -1.73 18.29 10.40
CA GLN A 142 -1.48 19.27 11.46
C GLN A 142 -2.13 18.87 12.79
N ASN A 143 -3.37 18.38 12.78
CA ASN A 143 -4.05 17.89 13.98
C ASN A 143 -3.30 16.70 14.60
N LEU A 144 -2.91 15.72 13.78
CA LEU A 144 -2.15 14.56 14.25
C LEU A 144 -0.80 14.98 14.85
N ARG A 145 -0.11 15.94 14.23
CA ARG A 145 1.13 16.49 14.76
C ARG A 145 0.91 17.11 16.15
N ALA A 146 -0.13 17.93 16.31
CA ALA A 146 -0.46 18.56 17.59
C ALA A 146 -0.73 17.52 18.70
N ASP A 147 -1.50 16.47 18.39
CA ASP A 147 -1.81 15.39 19.32
C ASP A 147 -0.56 14.61 19.75
N ILE A 148 0.35 14.33 18.82
CA ILE A 148 1.63 13.67 19.13
C ILE A 148 2.47 14.52 20.09
N PHE A 149 2.56 15.84 19.86
CA PHE A 149 3.30 16.72 20.76
C PHE A 149 2.64 16.82 22.14
N ALA A 150 1.30 16.86 22.20
CA ALA A 150 0.56 16.87 23.46
C ALA A 150 0.75 15.58 24.25
N GLN A 151 0.79 14.41 23.60
CA GLN A 151 1.10 13.14 24.24
C GLN A 151 2.55 13.09 24.72
N LYS A 152 3.50 13.53 23.89
CA LYS A 152 4.92 13.56 24.26
C LYS A 152 5.20 14.45 25.48
N ALA A 153 4.51 15.57 25.61
CA ALA A 153 4.65 16.49 26.75
C ALA A 153 4.19 15.91 28.10
N LYS A 154 3.37 14.84 28.12
CA LYS A 154 2.96 14.17 29.37
C LYS A 154 4.06 13.32 30.01
N TRP A 155 5.12 13.00 29.27
CA TRP A 155 6.18 12.07 29.69
C TRP A 155 7.53 12.76 29.93
N HIS A 156 7.55 14.10 29.97
CA HIS A 156 8.69 14.93 30.33
C HIS A 156 8.37 15.82 31.51
#